data_AF-A0AAW5DAR8-F1
#
_entry.id   AF-A0AAW5DAR8-F1
#
_cell.length_a   1.000
_cell.length_b   1.000
_cell.length_c   1.000
_cell.angle_alpha   90.00
_cell.angle_beta   90.00
_cell.angle_gamma   90.00
#
_symmetry.space_group_name_H-M   'P 1'
#
loop_
_entity.id
_entity.type
_entity.pdbx_description
1 polymer ?
#
loop_
_entity_poly.entity_id
_entity_poly.type
_entity_poly.pdbx_seq_one_letter_code
_entity_poly.pdbx_strand_id
1 'polypeptide(L)'
;MTLWNSLPGKAVILFIYAIIANFALASASGLVNSITGVSANALPYSHNFALILMVPSWFFVTTMLGLVGGMLLIIFYLFFLLLLKPFGVARFWHPKHYRFATSTTLARLAWTLGVALQLGVLAGQVGLLSEFSSESANPLISIENVTENELENGEAQLTKEQAEDISELEKDLTTLLTNAKQKSVDYKKSQRRALAYFIYEFEADSLSRCAHPEGTRVIELNDYEILQIEKTDEVEEGFVYTVEPCRSAAIGISVSP
;
A
#
# COMPACT_ATOMS: atom_id res chain seq x y z
N MET A 1 14.36 -28.71 7.48
CA MET A 1 15.41 -27.98 6.73
C MET A 1 15.56 -28.43 5.27
N THR A 2 14.92 -29.52 4.81
CA THR A 2 15.09 -30.03 3.42
C THR A 2 14.27 -29.29 2.35
N LEU A 3 13.16 -28.64 2.71
CA LEU A 3 12.30 -27.92 1.75
C LEU A 3 13.02 -26.75 1.06
N TRP A 4 13.82 -25.97 1.78
CA TRP A 4 14.54 -24.80 1.23
C TRP A 4 15.63 -25.15 0.22
N ASN A 5 16.26 -26.31 0.36
CA ASN A 5 17.27 -26.80 -0.60
C ASN A 5 16.66 -27.61 -1.73
N SER A 6 15.37 -27.97 -1.63
CA SER A 6 14.68 -28.71 -2.67
C SER A 6 14.35 -27.83 -3.88
N LEU A 7 14.37 -28.42 -5.08
CA LEU A 7 13.96 -27.77 -6.32
C LEU A 7 12.56 -27.09 -6.21
N PRO A 8 11.51 -27.76 -5.66
CA PRO A 8 10.21 -27.11 -5.52
C PRO A 8 10.22 -25.96 -4.52
N GLY A 9 11.00 -26.03 -3.43
CA GLY A 9 11.09 -24.92 -2.48
C GLY A 9 11.70 -23.65 -3.09
N LYS A 10 12.77 -23.80 -3.89
CA LYS A 10 13.34 -22.67 -4.64
C LYS A 10 12.36 -22.08 -5.64
N ALA A 11 11.61 -22.93 -6.36
CA ALA A 11 10.60 -22.47 -7.31
C ALA A 11 9.50 -21.64 -6.65
N VAL A 12 9.01 -22.06 -5.47
CA VAL A 12 7.99 -21.31 -4.70
C VAL A 12 8.50 -19.93 -4.27
N ILE A 13 9.75 -19.83 -3.80
CA ILE A 13 10.34 -18.55 -3.40
C ILE A 13 10.43 -17.59 -4.60
N LEU A 14 10.91 -18.09 -5.75
CA LEU A 14 10.99 -17.30 -6.98
C LEU A 14 9.60 -16.87 -7.47
N PHE A 15 8.60 -17.73 -7.34
CA PHE A 15 7.22 -17.40 -7.70
C PHE A 15 6.65 -16.29 -6.81
N ILE A 16 6.81 -16.38 -5.49
CA ILE A 16 6.37 -15.33 -4.55
C ILE A 16 7.11 -14.02 -4.83
N TYR A 17 8.43 -14.08 -5.04
CA TYR A 17 9.23 -12.92 -5.41
C TYR A 17 8.73 -12.27 -6.70
N ALA A 18 8.45 -13.06 -7.74
CA ALA A 18 7.91 -12.56 -8.99
C ALA A 18 6.54 -11.88 -8.82
N ILE A 19 5.66 -12.43 -7.96
CA ILE A 19 4.37 -11.79 -7.64
C ILE A 19 4.62 -10.43 -7.01
N ILE A 20 5.41 -10.38 -5.93
CA ILE A 20 5.68 -9.12 -5.21
C ILE A 20 6.32 -8.08 -6.13
N ALA A 21 7.29 -8.48 -6.94
CA ALA A 21 7.94 -7.60 -7.90
C ALA A 21 6.97 -7.02 -8.92
N ASN A 22 6.08 -7.83 -9.51
CA ASN A 22 5.09 -7.35 -10.47
C ASN A 22 4.09 -6.38 -9.84
N PHE A 23 3.64 -6.65 -8.62
CA PHE A 23 2.76 -5.72 -7.90
C PHE A 23 3.46 -4.41 -7.55
N ALA A 24 4.73 -4.46 -7.14
CA ALA A 24 5.53 -3.25 -6.87
C ALA A 24 5.73 -2.42 -8.14
N LEU A 25 6.05 -3.06 -9.27
CA LEU A 25 6.15 -2.41 -10.58
C LEU A 25 4.84 -1.72 -10.97
N ALA A 26 3.70 -2.41 -10.78
CA ALA A 26 2.38 -1.85 -11.09
C ALA A 26 1.99 -0.68 -10.18
N SER A 27 2.26 -0.77 -8.87
CA SER A 27 2.02 0.31 -7.90
C SER A 27 2.86 1.55 -8.22
N ALA A 28 4.15 1.38 -8.57
CA ALA A 28 5.00 2.49 -9.00
C ALA A 28 4.51 3.14 -10.31
N SER A 29 4.08 2.34 -11.30
CA SER A 29 3.44 2.86 -12.51
C SER A 29 2.18 3.66 -12.17
N GLY A 30 1.37 3.16 -11.24
CA GLY A 30 0.18 3.85 -10.75
C GLY A 30 0.50 5.20 -10.10
N LEU A 31 1.57 5.26 -9.29
CA LEU A 31 2.01 6.51 -8.66
C LEU A 31 2.42 7.55 -9.71
N VAL A 32 3.28 7.19 -10.67
CA VAL A 32 3.73 8.09 -11.75
C VAL A 32 2.55 8.57 -12.61
N ASN A 33 1.66 7.67 -13.00
CA ASN A 33 0.47 8.00 -13.79
C ASN A 33 -0.49 8.92 -13.01
N SER A 34 -0.61 8.75 -11.70
CA SER A 34 -1.47 9.60 -10.86
C SER A 34 -0.98 11.05 -10.72
N ILE A 35 0.30 11.31 -11.00
CA ILE A 35 0.91 12.64 -10.96
C ILE A 35 0.90 13.27 -12.35
N THR A 36 1.38 12.52 -13.34
CA THR A 36 1.62 13.03 -14.70
C THR A 36 0.38 12.98 -15.60
N GLY A 37 -0.62 12.17 -15.26
CA GLY A 37 -1.80 11.93 -16.09
C GLY A 37 -1.53 11.09 -17.34
N VAL A 38 -0.29 10.62 -17.53
CA VAL A 38 0.13 9.83 -18.69
C VAL A 38 0.78 8.52 -18.28
N SER A 39 0.87 7.60 -19.24
CA SER A 39 1.50 6.29 -19.03
C SER A 39 2.93 6.40 -18.50
N ALA A 40 3.20 5.73 -17.38
CA ALA A 40 4.53 5.65 -16.79
C ALA A 40 5.58 4.98 -17.71
N ASN A 41 5.15 4.30 -18.79
CA ASN A 41 6.08 3.70 -19.76
C ASN A 41 6.88 4.76 -20.52
N ALA A 42 6.37 5.98 -20.65
CA ALA A 42 7.09 7.10 -21.26
C ALA A 42 8.12 7.75 -20.31
N LEU A 43 8.10 7.40 -19.01
CA LEU A 43 8.96 7.98 -17.97
C LEU A 43 9.76 6.89 -17.23
N PRO A 44 10.74 6.24 -17.88
CA PRO A 44 11.47 5.11 -17.30
C PRO A 44 12.30 5.48 -16.07
N TYR A 45 12.87 6.69 -15.96
CA TYR A 45 13.66 7.04 -14.77
C TYR A 45 12.76 7.32 -13.57
N SER A 46 11.66 8.02 -13.80
CA SER A 46 10.65 8.34 -12.80
C SER A 46 9.94 7.09 -12.29
N HIS A 47 9.71 6.10 -13.16
CA HIS A 47 9.20 4.78 -12.75
C HIS A 47 10.14 4.07 -11.78
N ASN A 48 11.44 4.03 -12.08
CA ASN A 48 12.44 3.43 -11.19
C ASN A 48 12.61 4.21 -9.88
N PHE A 49 12.52 5.54 -9.94
CA PHE A 49 12.57 6.37 -8.74
C PHE A 49 11.35 6.14 -7.84
N ALA A 50 10.15 6.03 -8.42
CA ALA A 50 8.93 5.70 -7.71
C ALA A 50 9.05 4.34 -6.98
N LEU A 51 9.65 3.33 -7.61
CA LEU A 51 9.95 2.05 -6.94
C LEU A 51 10.79 2.25 -5.68
N ILE A 52 11.87 3.05 -5.77
CA ILE A 52 12.77 3.31 -4.63
C ILE A 52 12.02 4.00 -3.50
N LEU A 53 11.19 5.01 -3.81
CA LEU A 53 10.37 5.72 -2.81
C LEU A 53 9.39 4.79 -2.10
N MET A 54 8.88 3.76 -2.80
CA MET A 54 7.91 2.80 -2.28
C MET A 54 8.53 1.59 -1.55
N VAL A 55 9.85 1.38 -1.62
CA VAL A 55 10.53 0.24 -0.95
C VAL A 55 10.17 0.12 0.54
N PRO A 56 10.18 1.20 1.34
CA PRO A 56 9.81 1.10 2.75
C PRO A 56 8.38 0.59 2.95
N SER A 57 7.42 1.08 2.17
CA SER A 57 6.01 0.66 2.24
C SER A 57 5.87 -0.82 1.87
N TRP A 58 6.55 -1.28 0.82
CA TRP A 58 6.55 -2.69 0.40
C TRP A 58 7.18 -3.64 1.41
N PHE A 59 8.19 -3.20 2.16
CA PHE A 59 8.76 -3.98 3.26
C PHE A 59 7.72 -4.27 4.36
N PHE A 60 6.91 -3.28 4.72
CA PHE A 60 5.83 -3.46 5.69
C PHE A 60 4.71 -4.36 5.15
N VAL A 61 4.29 -4.16 3.89
CA VAL A 61 3.26 -5.01 3.23
C VAL A 61 3.64 -6.47 3.27
N THR A 62 4.84 -6.79 2.79
CA THR A 62 5.31 -8.17 2.66
C THR A 62 5.47 -8.84 4.02
N THR A 63 5.93 -8.10 5.03
CA THR A 63 6.01 -8.58 6.41
C THR A 63 4.63 -8.86 6.99
N MET A 64 3.67 -7.94 6.78
CA MET A 64 2.29 -8.10 7.23
C MET A 64 1.63 -9.32 6.56
N LEU A 65 1.78 -9.45 5.24
CA LEU A 65 1.27 -10.58 4.47
C LEU A 65 1.89 -11.91 4.91
N GLY A 66 3.20 -11.92 5.21
CA GLY A 66 3.89 -13.11 5.72
C GLY A 66 3.39 -13.55 7.09
N LEU A 67 3.18 -12.60 8.02
CA LEU A 67 2.65 -12.88 9.36
C LEU A 67 1.21 -13.41 9.30
N VAL A 68 0.33 -12.73 8.56
CA VAL A 68 -1.07 -13.14 8.40
C VAL A 68 -1.17 -14.46 7.63
N GLY A 69 -0.39 -14.61 6.55
CA GLY A 69 -0.35 -15.84 5.75
C GLY A 69 0.14 -17.04 6.55
N GLY A 70 1.19 -16.87 7.37
CA GLY A 70 1.67 -17.91 8.28
C GLY A 70 0.60 -18.33 9.30
N MET A 71 -0.15 -17.36 9.84
CA MET A 71 -1.25 -17.62 10.76
C MET A 71 -2.39 -18.39 10.09
N LEU A 72 -2.80 -17.99 8.88
CA LEU A 72 -3.80 -18.70 8.09
C LEU A 72 -3.39 -20.15 7.82
N LEU A 73 -2.13 -20.39 7.42
CA LEU A 73 -1.63 -21.76 7.17
C LEU A 73 -1.70 -22.64 8.42
N ILE A 74 -1.37 -22.11 9.60
CA ILE A 74 -1.46 -22.84 10.87
C ILE A 74 -2.93 -23.15 11.22
N ILE A 75 -3.83 -22.20 11.00
CA ILE A 75 -5.28 -22.39 11.20
C ILE A 75 -5.82 -23.47 10.25
N PHE A 76 -5.48 -23.40 8.96
CA PHE A 76 -5.86 -24.41 7.97
C PHE A 76 -5.31 -25.80 8.33
N TYR A 77 -4.07 -25.87 8.80
CA TYR A 77 -3.46 -27.13 9.25
C TYR A 77 -4.23 -27.75 10.43
N LEU A 78 -4.57 -26.97 11.46
CA LEU A 78 -5.35 -27.45 12.60
C LEU A 78 -6.76 -27.83 12.20
N PHE A 79 -7.41 -27.03 11.34
CA PHE A 79 -8.74 -27.33 10.82
C PHE A 79 -8.75 -28.66 10.04
N PHE A 80 -7.76 -28.88 9.20
CA PHE A 80 -7.59 -30.14 8.46
C PHE A 80 -7.41 -31.34 9.40
N LEU A 81 -6.60 -31.20 10.46
CA LEU A 81 -6.45 -32.24 11.48
C LEU A 81 -7.71 -32.49 12.29
N LEU A 82 -8.50 -31.44 12.57
CA LEU A 82 -9.79 -31.55 13.24
C LEU A 82 -10.80 -32.31 12.37
N LEU A 83 -10.81 -32.04 11.06
CA LEU A 83 -11.68 -32.71 10.09
C LEU A 83 -11.31 -34.19 9.90
N LEU A 84 -10.04 -34.55 10.07
CA LEU A 84 -9.55 -35.94 10.05
C LEU A 84 -9.80 -36.70 11.36
N LYS A 85 -10.07 -36.00 12.47
CA LYS A 85 -10.37 -36.60 13.78
C LYS A 85 -11.52 -37.62 13.75
N PRO A 86 -12.69 -37.36 13.12
CA PRO A 86 -13.77 -38.35 13.04
C PRO A 86 -13.43 -39.60 12.22
N PHE A 87 -12.42 -39.55 11.34
CA PHE A 87 -12.04 -40.68 10.48
C PHE A 87 -11.00 -41.62 11.11
N GLY A 88 -10.58 -41.39 12.36
CA GLY A 88 -9.74 -42.32 13.13
C GLY A 88 -8.30 -42.46 12.63
N VAL A 89 -7.82 -41.58 11.74
CA VAL A 89 -6.46 -41.65 11.18
C VAL A 89 -5.44 -41.09 12.18
N ALA A 90 -5.01 -41.93 13.12
CA ALA A 90 -4.04 -41.56 14.16
C ALA A 90 -2.61 -41.26 13.63
N ARG A 91 -2.33 -41.56 12.34
CA ARG A 91 -1.00 -41.41 11.72
C ARG A 91 -0.54 -39.95 11.62
N PHE A 92 -1.46 -39.01 11.42
CA PHE A 92 -1.15 -37.59 11.20
C PHE A 92 -1.34 -36.72 12.45
N TRP A 93 -1.74 -37.33 13.57
CA TRP A 93 -1.90 -36.62 14.84
C TRP A 93 -0.54 -36.28 15.47
N HIS A 94 -0.55 -35.25 16.31
CA HIS A 94 0.66 -34.78 16.97
C HIS A 94 1.30 -35.92 17.79
N PRO A 95 2.63 -36.09 17.74
CA PRO A 95 3.30 -37.12 18.52
C PRO A 95 3.01 -36.93 20.02
N LYS A 96 2.81 -38.04 20.75
CA LYS A 96 2.27 -38.09 22.11
C LYS A 96 2.94 -37.17 23.15
N HIS A 97 4.13 -36.64 22.89
CA HIS A 97 4.80 -35.65 23.74
C HIS A 97 4.22 -34.22 23.67
N TYR A 98 3.41 -33.89 22.65
CA TYR A 98 2.77 -32.57 22.52
C TYR A 98 1.43 -32.57 23.27
N ARG A 99 1.44 -32.22 24.56
CA ARG A 99 0.22 -32.18 25.40
C ARG A 99 -0.70 -30.99 25.13
N PHE A 100 -0.17 -29.83 24.72
CA PHE A 100 -0.93 -28.56 24.64
C PHE A 100 -0.95 -27.91 23.25
N ALA A 101 -0.93 -28.71 22.18
CA ALA A 101 -0.80 -28.19 20.80
C ALA A 101 -1.85 -27.15 20.41
N THR A 102 -3.12 -27.35 20.78
CA THR A 102 -4.22 -26.43 20.46
C THR A 102 -4.17 -25.14 21.29
N SER A 103 -3.94 -25.25 22.60
CA SER A 103 -3.85 -24.11 23.52
C SER A 103 -2.64 -23.22 23.21
N THR A 104 -1.47 -23.81 22.93
CA THR A 104 -0.28 -23.04 22.51
C THR A 104 -0.50 -22.34 21.17
N THR A 105 -1.29 -22.93 20.26
CA THR A 105 -1.60 -22.29 18.98
C THR A 105 -2.55 -21.10 19.14
N LEU A 106 -3.55 -21.20 20.02
CA LEU A 106 -4.43 -20.08 20.37
C LEU A 106 -3.64 -18.92 21.02
N ALA A 107 -2.75 -19.22 21.96
CA ALA A 107 -1.90 -18.20 22.58
C ALA A 107 -0.97 -17.52 21.57
N ARG A 108 -0.38 -18.30 20.65
CA ARG A 108 0.43 -17.76 19.55
C ARG A 108 -0.41 -16.89 18.63
N LEU A 109 -1.62 -17.30 18.30
CA LEU A 109 -2.55 -16.57 17.44
C LEU A 109 -2.90 -15.20 18.03
N ALA A 110 -3.21 -15.15 19.32
CA ALA A 110 -3.46 -13.91 20.04
C ALA A 110 -2.22 -12.99 20.04
N TRP A 111 -1.04 -13.54 20.31
CA TRP A 111 0.21 -12.76 20.29
C TRP A 111 0.55 -12.24 18.89
N THR A 112 0.44 -13.07 17.86
CA THR A 112 0.71 -12.68 16.47
C THR A 112 -0.30 -11.65 15.97
N LEU A 113 -1.56 -11.72 16.41
CA LEU A 113 -2.57 -10.70 16.10
C LEU A 113 -2.18 -9.36 16.73
N GLY A 114 -1.74 -9.36 18.00
CA GLY A 114 -1.24 -8.15 18.66
C GLY A 114 -0.04 -7.53 17.91
N VAL A 115 0.93 -8.36 17.50
CA VAL A 115 2.09 -7.89 16.71
C VAL A 115 1.65 -7.37 15.33
N ALA A 116 0.69 -8.04 14.68
CA ALA A 116 0.16 -7.59 13.39
C ALA A 116 -0.54 -6.24 13.49
N LEU A 117 -1.32 -6.00 14.55
CA LEU A 117 -1.97 -4.71 14.80
C LEU A 117 -0.95 -3.59 15.00
N GLN A 118 0.08 -3.83 15.82
CA GLN A 118 1.18 -2.86 16.03
C GLN A 118 1.92 -2.56 14.72
N LEU A 119 2.22 -3.60 13.93
CA LEU A 119 2.84 -3.44 12.62
C LEU A 119 1.92 -2.69 11.64
N GLY A 120 0.61 -2.90 11.71
CA GLY A 120 -0.40 -2.19 10.93
C GLY A 120 -0.44 -0.69 11.22
N VAL A 121 -0.32 -0.30 12.49
CA VAL A 121 -0.21 1.11 12.90
C VAL A 121 1.06 1.73 12.32
N LEU A 122 2.20 1.05 12.44
CA LEU A 122 3.47 1.52 11.87
C LEU A 122 3.40 1.62 10.33
N ALA A 123 2.80 0.63 9.67
CA ALA A 123 2.61 0.64 8.23
C ALA A 123 1.69 1.80 7.79
N GLY A 124 0.68 2.13 8.59
CA GLY A 124 -0.16 3.32 8.41
C GLY A 124 0.65 4.61 8.38
N GLN A 125 1.62 4.75 9.28
CA GLN A 125 2.49 5.94 9.30
C GLN A 125 3.40 6.05 8.05
N VAL A 126 3.69 4.95 7.36
CA VAL A 126 4.52 4.90 6.15
C VAL A 126 3.64 4.90 4.88
N GLY A 127 2.44 5.50 4.97
CA GLY A 127 1.56 5.75 3.84
C GLY A 127 0.76 4.53 3.35
N LEU A 128 0.97 3.34 3.91
CA LEU A 128 0.39 2.12 3.34
C LEU A 128 -1.13 2.07 3.42
N LEU A 129 -1.67 2.49 4.57
CA LEU A 129 -3.13 2.52 4.76
C LEU A 129 -3.80 3.45 3.73
N SER A 130 -3.15 4.56 3.38
CA SER A 130 -3.67 5.53 2.41
C SER A 130 -3.69 5.02 0.97
N GLU A 131 -2.84 4.04 0.64
CA GLU A 131 -2.75 3.42 -0.69
C GLU A 131 -3.80 2.31 -0.87
N PHE A 132 -4.12 1.59 0.21
CA PHE A 132 -5.23 0.64 0.23
C PHE A 132 -6.60 1.30 0.49
N SER A 133 -6.64 2.49 1.08
CA SER A 133 -7.89 3.19 1.41
C SER A 133 -8.38 4.14 0.32
N SER A 134 -7.67 4.29 -0.82
CA SER A 134 -8.12 5.18 -1.89
C SER A 134 -9.13 4.51 -2.84
N GLU A 135 -10.37 5.00 -2.77
CA GLU A 135 -11.44 5.10 -3.79
C GLU A 135 -12.12 3.86 -4.40
N SER A 136 -11.65 2.62 -4.21
CA SER A 136 -12.39 1.43 -4.68
C SER A 136 -13.08 0.63 -3.58
N ALA A 137 -12.92 1.02 -2.33
CA ALA A 137 -13.73 0.50 -1.23
C ALA A 137 -14.87 1.50 -0.99
N ASN A 138 -16.10 1.05 -1.27
CA ASN A 138 -17.28 1.55 -0.55
C ASN A 138 -16.91 1.81 0.92
N PRO A 139 -17.52 2.80 1.60
CA PRO A 139 -17.20 3.15 2.99
C PRO A 139 -17.60 1.99 3.91
N LEU A 140 -16.76 0.96 3.97
CA LEU A 140 -16.89 -0.21 4.82
C LEU A 140 -15.84 -0.19 5.92
N ILE A 141 -15.04 0.88 5.97
CA ILE A 141 -14.27 1.33 7.12
C ILE A 141 -14.55 2.83 7.32
N SER A 142 -15.82 3.23 7.32
CA SER A 142 -16.22 4.33 8.20
C SER A 142 -16.46 3.69 9.57
N ILE A 143 -15.43 3.66 10.41
CA ILE A 143 -15.66 3.64 11.87
C ILE A 143 -16.12 5.05 12.23
N GLU A 144 -17.29 5.39 11.74
CA GLU A 144 -18.01 6.64 11.92
C GLU A 144 -19.44 6.23 11.51
N ASN A 145 -20.30 6.02 12.52
CA ASN A 145 -21.73 5.63 12.46
C ASN A 145 -22.13 4.19 12.86
N VAL A 146 -21.26 3.33 13.41
CA VAL A 146 -21.72 2.04 13.99
C VAL A 146 -21.96 2.12 15.51
N THR A 147 -21.42 3.13 16.21
CA THR A 147 -21.56 3.24 17.67
C THR A 147 -22.79 4.02 18.16
N GLU A 148 -23.52 4.74 17.30
CA GLU A 148 -24.68 5.53 17.77
C GLU A 148 -26.02 4.77 17.80
N ASN A 149 -26.16 3.60 17.17
CA ASN A 149 -27.49 2.98 16.98
C ASN A 149 -27.74 1.63 17.69
N GLU A 150 -26.78 1.04 18.43
CA GLU A 150 -27.01 -0.25 19.13
C GLU A 150 -26.91 -0.19 20.67
N LEU A 151 -26.85 1.00 21.28
CA LEU A 151 -26.81 1.14 22.74
C LEU A 151 -28.17 1.48 23.40
N GLU A 152 -29.27 1.60 22.65
CA GLU A 152 -30.59 1.87 23.25
C GLU A 152 -31.32 0.63 23.79
N ASN A 153 -30.78 -0.59 23.67
CA ASN A 153 -31.54 -1.75 24.14
C ASN A 153 -30.67 -2.88 24.70
N GLY A 154 -30.14 -2.66 25.91
CA GLY A 154 -29.46 -3.71 26.65
C GLY A 154 -28.74 -3.17 27.88
N GLU A 155 -29.49 -2.72 28.89
CA GLU A 155 -28.92 -2.38 30.20
C GLU A 155 -28.29 -3.64 30.85
N ALA A 156 -26.98 -3.81 30.65
CA ALA A 156 -26.14 -4.48 31.62
C ALA A 156 -25.46 -3.38 32.45
N GLN A 157 -25.80 -3.28 33.73
CA GLN A 157 -25.25 -2.29 34.64
C GLN A 157 -23.71 -2.41 34.71
N LEU A 158 -23.00 -1.53 34.01
CA LEU A 158 -21.57 -1.30 34.19
C LEU A 158 -21.34 -0.37 35.37
N THR A 159 -20.33 -0.68 36.19
CA THR A 159 -19.90 0.17 37.30
C THR A 159 -19.26 1.45 36.74
N LYS A 160 -19.47 2.61 37.38
CA LYS A 160 -19.05 3.93 36.88
C LYS A 160 -17.56 4.01 36.50
N GLU A 161 -16.68 3.30 37.22
CA GLU A 161 -15.24 3.20 36.89
C GLU A 161 -14.97 2.49 35.56
N GLN A 162 -15.71 1.44 35.22
CA GLN A 162 -15.53 0.72 33.95
C GLN A 162 -16.05 1.53 32.75
N ALA A 163 -17.04 2.39 32.95
CA ALA A 163 -17.54 3.27 31.89
C ALA A 163 -16.57 4.43 31.58
N GLU A 164 -15.88 4.95 32.61
CA GLU A 164 -14.81 5.95 32.44
C GLU A 164 -13.59 5.35 31.73
N ASP A 165 -13.12 4.17 32.13
CA ASP A 165 -11.97 3.49 31.51
C ASP A 165 -12.21 3.13 30.02
N ILE A 166 -13.44 2.71 29.66
CA ILE A 166 -13.78 2.38 28.26
C ILE A 166 -13.83 3.65 27.41
N SER A 167 -14.37 4.75 27.94
CA SER A 167 -14.43 6.05 27.24
C SER A 167 -13.04 6.66 27.04
N GLU A 168 -12.16 6.54 28.02
CA GLU A 168 -10.77 7.01 27.91
C GLU A 168 -9.96 6.19 26.89
N LEU A 169 -10.14 4.87 26.87
CA LEU A 169 -9.49 3.98 25.90
C LEU A 169 -9.97 4.21 24.46
N GLU A 170 -11.26 4.49 24.25
CA GLU A 170 -11.82 4.84 22.94
C GLU A 170 -11.27 6.18 22.43
N LYS A 171 -11.13 7.16 23.33
CA LYS A 171 -10.51 8.45 23.00
C LYS A 171 -9.03 8.28 22.66
N ASP A 172 -8.29 7.46 23.38
CA ASP A 172 -6.88 7.20 23.08
C ASP A 172 -6.73 6.50 21.72
N LEU A 173 -7.55 5.48 21.43
CA LEU A 173 -7.53 4.78 20.14
C LEU A 173 -7.88 5.69 18.96
N THR A 174 -8.90 6.55 19.10
CA THR A 174 -9.29 7.51 18.04
C THR A 174 -8.21 8.56 17.80
N THR A 175 -7.53 9.04 18.85
CA THR A 175 -6.39 9.95 18.68
C THR A 175 -5.20 9.26 18.01
N LEU A 176 -4.89 8.01 18.31
CA LEU A 176 -3.83 7.25 17.64
C LEU A 176 -4.13 7.03 16.16
N LEU A 177 -5.38 6.69 15.81
CA LEU A 177 -5.81 6.48 14.44
C LEU A 177 -5.77 7.76 13.61
N THR A 178 -6.24 8.88 14.15
CA THR A 178 -6.21 10.19 13.47
C THR A 178 -4.77 10.66 13.25
N ASN A 179 -3.89 10.51 14.24
CA ASN A 179 -2.47 10.81 14.10
C ASN A 179 -1.79 9.94 13.04
N ALA A 180 -2.07 8.63 13.02
CA ALA A 180 -1.54 7.73 12.01
C ALA A 180 -2.05 8.08 10.61
N LYS A 181 -3.33 8.44 10.48
CA LYS A 181 -3.93 8.91 9.22
C LYS A 181 -3.26 10.18 8.73
N GLN A 182 -3.08 11.18 9.58
CA GLN A 182 -2.44 12.44 9.18
C GLN A 182 -1.00 12.19 8.68
N LYS A 183 -0.22 11.43 9.44
CA LYS A 183 1.14 11.06 9.06
C LYS A 183 1.20 10.28 7.74
N SER A 184 0.20 9.44 7.47
CA SER A 184 0.08 8.72 6.20
C SER A 184 -0.12 9.66 5.01
N VAL A 185 -0.94 10.70 5.18
CA VAL A 185 -1.22 11.71 4.16
C VAL A 185 0.01 12.55 3.90
N ASP A 186 0.69 13.00 4.96
CA ASP A 186 1.92 13.78 4.87
C ASP A 186 3.04 13.00 4.17
N TYR A 187 3.16 11.70 4.47
CA TYR A 187 4.13 10.82 3.81
C TYR A 187 3.82 10.66 2.31
N LYS A 188 2.56 10.40 1.95
CA LYS A 188 2.13 10.30 0.54
C LYS A 188 2.38 11.62 -0.21
N LYS A 189 2.06 12.75 0.41
CA LYS A 189 2.34 14.08 -0.12
C LYS A 189 3.84 14.30 -0.33
N SER A 190 4.67 13.88 0.62
CA SER A 190 6.13 13.96 0.51
C SER A 190 6.66 13.10 -0.64
N GLN A 191 6.18 11.86 -0.79
CA GLN A 191 6.53 11.00 -1.92
C GLN A 191 6.13 11.61 -3.26
N ARG A 192 4.90 12.12 -3.38
CA ARG A 192 4.40 12.78 -4.59
C ARG A 192 5.22 14.00 -4.95
N ARG A 193 5.52 14.85 -3.97
CA ARG A 193 6.36 16.04 -4.18
C ARG A 193 7.78 15.69 -4.61
N ALA A 194 8.37 14.66 -3.99
CA ALA A 194 9.70 14.18 -4.37
C ALA A 194 9.71 13.63 -5.81
N LEU A 195 8.69 12.85 -6.19
CA LEU A 195 8.54 12.31 -7.54
C LEU A 195 8.27 13.42 -8.57
N ALA A 196 7.39 14.37 -8.28
CA ALA A 196 7.10 15.50 -9.17
C ALA A 196 8.35 16.38 -9.41
N TYR A 197 9.10 16.65 -8.33
CA TYR A 197 10.39 17.33 -8.45
C TYR A 197 11.40 16.54 -9.28
N PHE A 198 11.45 15.21 -9.10
CA PHE A 198 12.32 14.36 -9.88
C PHE A 198 11.97 14.35 -11.37
N ILE A 199 10.68 14.25 -11.70
CA ILE A 199 10.20 14.30 -13.09
C ILE A 199 10.63 15.63 -13.73
N TYR A 200 10.38 16.75 -13.07
CA TYR A 200 10.76 18.06 -13.61
C TYR A 200 12.28 18.22 -13.77
N GLU A 201 13.07 17.85 -12.76
CA GLU A 201 14.50 18.16 -12.77
C GLU A 201 15.34 17.16 -13.58
N PHE A 202 14.98 15.87 -13.56
CA PHE A 202 15.81 14.78 -14.08
C PHE A 202 15.23 14.02 -15.27
N GLU A 203 13.90 14.02 -15.47
CA GLU A 203 13.28 13.37 -16.64
C GLU A 203 12.97 14.39 -17.74
N ALA A 204 12.51 15.58 -17.36
CA ALA A 204 12.04 16.58 -18.29
C ALA A 204 13.19 17.41 -18.87
N ASP A 205 13.16 17.59 -20.18
CA ASP A 205 14.12 18.37 -20.92
C ASP A 205 13.75 19.86 -20.92
N SER A 206 14.76 20.71 -20.79
CA SER A 206 14.61 22.17 -20.94
C SER A 206 14.58 22.63 -22.38
N LEU A 207 15.06 21.78 -23.30
CA LEU A 207 15.12 22.04 -24.74
C LEU A 207 14.43 20.88 -25.44
N SER A 208 13.43 21.15 -26.27
CA SER A 208 12.75 20.13 -27.07
C SER A 208 12.67 20.51 -28.54
N ARG A 209 12.32 19.55 -29.40
CA ARG A 209 12.12 19.78 -30.84
C ARG A 209 10.77 20.45 -31.14
N CYS A 210 9.86 20.40 -30.18
CA CYS A 210 8.53 20.98 -30.25
C CYS A 210 8.55 22.38 -29.65
N ALA A 211 7.71 23.28 -30.15
CA ALA A 211 7.56 24.60 -29.55
C ALA A 211 6.89 24.49 -28.18
N HIS A 212 7.49 25.10 -27.16
CA HIS A 212 6.93 25.23 -25.81
C HIS A 212 7.28 26.62 -25.22
N PRO A 213 6.51 27.12 -24.24
CA PRO A 213 6.77 28.41 -23.60
C PRO A 213 8.13 28.45 -22.86
N GLU A 214 8.68 29.66 -22.68
CA GLU A 214 9.90 29.84 -21.89
C GLU A 214 9.66 29.53 -20.40
N GLY A 215 10.59 28.79 -19.77
CA GLY A 215 10.50 28.41 -18.36
C GLY A 215 9.73 27.11 -18.07
N THR A 216 9.11 26.51 -19.09
CA THR A 216 8.53 25.16 -18.99
C THR A 216 9.56 24.10 -19.38
N ARG A 217 9.36 22.88 -18.88
CA ARG A 217 10.12 21.70 -19.31
C ARG A 217 9.19 20.72 -19.99
N VAL A 218 9.75 19.83 -20.81
CA VAL A 218 8.96 18.99 -21.70
C VAL A 218 9.48 17.56 -21.71
N ILE A 219 8.57 16.62 -21.87
CA ILE A 219 8.87 15.20 -22.10
C ILE A 219 8.18 14.79 -23.39
N GLU A 220 8.94 14.23 -24.34
CA GLU A 220 8.41 13.72 -25.60
C GLU A 220 7.67 12.39 -25.34
N LEU A 221 6.34 12.36 -25.54
CA LEU A 221 5.55 11.14 -25.36
C LEU A 221 5.55 10.27 -26.62
N ASN A 222 5.41 10.93 -27.77
CA ASN A 222 5.45 10.33 -29.10
C ASN A 222 5.81 11.42 -30.14
N ASP A 223 5.75 11.07 -31.43
CA ASP A 223 6.09 11.99 -32.53
C ASP A 223 5.17 13.21 -32.65
N TYR A 224 4.01 13.21 -31.99
CA TYR A 224 2.94 14.20 -32.15
C TYR A 224 2.50 14.86 -30.85
N GLU A 225 2.95 14.39 -29.69
CA GLU A 225 2.47 14.82 -28.37
C GLU A 225 3.65 14.96 -27.41
N ILE A 226 3.60 16.04 -26.64
CA ILE A 226 4.55 16.35 -25.58
C ILE A 226 3.80 16.52 -24.26
N LEU A 227 4.43 16.11 -23.17
CA LEU A 227 4.01 16.43 -21.83
C LEU A 227 4.76 17.68 -21.38
N GLN A 228 4.07 18.81 -21.33
CA GLN A 228 4.59 20.05 -20.80
C GLN A 228 4.42 20.09 -19.29
N ILE A 229 5.45 20.59 -18.61
CA ILE A 229 5.50 20.71 -17.16
C ILE A 229 5.82 22.16 -16.80
N GLU A 230 4.86 22.80 -16.13
CA GLU A 230 4.97 24.15 -15.61
C GLU A 230 5.10 24.11 -14.09
N LYS A 231 5.95 24.99 -13.56
CA LYS A 231 6.14 25.14 -12.11
C LYS A 231 5.18 26.21 -11.59
N THR A 232 4.29 25.83 -10.68
CA THR A 232 3.25 26.71 -10.16
C THR A 232 3.08 26.48 -8.66
N ASP A 233 2.99 27.56 -7.88
CA ASP A 233 2.79 27.47 -6.42
C ASP A 233 1.31 27.23 -6.02
N GLU A 234 0.39 27.20 -6.98
CA GLU A 234 -1.05 27.01 -6.77
C GLU A 234 -1.45 25.56 -6.50
N VAL A 235 -0.66 24.60 -6.98
CA VAL A 235 -0.93 23.16 -6.85
C VAL A 235 -0.10 22.56 -5.71
N GLU A 236 -0.68 21.62 -4.98
CA GLU A 236 -0.09 21.04 -3.77
C GLU A 236 1.28 20.36 -4.04
N GLU A 237 1.45 19.76 -5.20
CA GLU A 237 2.69 19.16 -5.69
C GLU A 237 3.69 20.17 -6.29
N GLY A 238 3.24 21.39 -6.64
CA GLY A 238 4.08 22.48 -7.18
C GLY A 238 4.32 22.44 -8.70
N PHE A 239 3.69 21.49 -9.41
CA PHE A 239 3.88 21.28 -10.85
C PHE A 239 2.56 20.96 -11.53
N VAL A 240 2.34 21.54 -12.70
CA VAL A 240 1.18 21.30 -13.56
C VAL A 240 1.65 20.52 -14.79
N TYR A 241 0.94 19.44 -15.10
CA TYR A 241 1.22 18.56 -16.23
C TYR A 241 0.13 18.74 -17.30
N THR A 242 0.52 19.13 -18.51
CA THR A 242 -0.40 19.29 -19.65
C THR A 242 0.11 18.52 -20.86
N VAL A 243 -0.79 17.78 -21.51
CA VAL A 243 -0.46 17.11 -22.77
C VAL A 243 -0.82 18.05 -23.91
N GLU A 244 0.17 18.38 -24.73
CA GLU A 244 0.02 19.30 -25.86
C GLU A 244 0.52 18.66 -27.16
N PRO A 245 -0.06 19.00 -28.32
CA PRO A 245 0.44 18.52 -29.59
C PRO A 245 1.80 19.13 -29.92
N CYS A 246 2.76 18.31 -30.34
CA CYS A 246 4.08 18.73 -30.78
C CYS A 246 3.97 19.62 -32.04
N ARG A 247 4.28 20.90 -31.89
CA ARG A 247 4.40 21.84 -33.00
C ARG A 247 5.88 22.02 -33.36
N SER A 248 6.33 21.40 -34.45
CA SER A 248 7.70 21.53 -34.93
C SER A 248 7.75 21.84 -36.42
N ALA A 249 8.85 22.43 -36.89
CA ALA A 249 9.08 22.72 -38.30
C ALA A 249 9.04 21.47 -39.20
N ALA A 250 9.27 20.28 -38.62
CA ALA A 250 9.24 19.01 -39.33
C ALA A 250 7.84 18.42 -39.52
N ILE A 251 6.87 18.77 -38.65
CA ILE A 251 5.53 18.16 -38.61
C ILE A 251 4.50 18.96 -39.43
N GLY A 252 4.86 20.13 -39.95
CA GLY A 252 4.06 20.86 -40.95
C GLY A 252 2.77 21.50 -40.44
N ILE A 253 2.48 21.41 -39.13
CA ILE A 253 1.38 22.14 -38.49
C ILE A 253 1.84 23.58 -38.34
N SER A 254 1.36 24.45 -39.24
CA SER A 254 1.73 25.86 -39.31
C SER A 254 1.53 26.55 -37.97
N VAL A 255 2.59 27.20 -37.48
CA VAL A 255 2.57 28.15 -36.37
C VAL A 255 1.65 29.30 -36.75
N SER A 256 0.39 29.25 -36.33
CA SER A 256 -0.46 30.45 -36.28
C SER A 256 -0.48 30.96 -34.84
N PRO A 257 -0.17 32.26 -34.63
CA PRO A 257 -0.02 32.89 -33.32
C PRO A 257 -1.31 32.89 -32.50
#